data_AF-A0A0B2JZ54-F1
#
_entry.id   AF-A0A0B2JZ54-F1
#
_cell.length_a   1.000
_cell.length_b   1.000
_cell.length_c   1.000
_cell.angle_alpha   90.00
_cell.angle_beta   90.00
_cell.angle_gamma   90.00
#
_symmetry.space_group_name_H-M   'P 1'
#
loop_
_entity.id
_entity.type
_entity.pdbx_description
1 polymer ?
#
loop_
_entity_poly.entity_id
_entity_poly.type
_entity_poly.pdbx_seq_one_letter_code
_entity_poly.pdbx_strand_id
1 'polypeptide(L)'
;MKTDVEIAQEAKMQPIAQVAKSLNIAEDDLEMYGKYKAKISLDAWNKVKTNEDGKLILVTAINPTPAGEGKTTTSVGLADAFHKMGKNIAVALREPSLGPCFGLKGGAAGGGYAQV
;
A
#
# COMPACT_ATOMS: atom_id res chain seq x y z
N MET A 1 22.71 7.47 -5.03
CA MET A 1 21.28 7.10 -5.08
C MET A 1 20.74 7.29 -3.67
N LYS A 2 19.54 7.87 -3.52
CA LYS A 2 18.95 8.04 -2.19
C LYS A 2 18.59 6.68 -1.59
N THR A 3 18.72 6.54 -0.28
CA THR A 3 18.24 5.39 0.48
C THR A 3 16.71 5.38 0.54
N ASP A 4 16.11 4.22 0.80
CA ASP A 4 14.65 4.10 0.90
C ASP A 4 14.04 5.07 1.92
N VAL A 5 14.70 5.25 3.06
CA VAL A 5 14.26 6.16 4.12
C VAL A 5 14.34 7.62 3.70
N GLU A 6 15.40 8.03 2.99
CA GLU A 6 15.51 9.40 2.47
C GLU A 6 14.40 9.70 1.46
N ILE A 7 14.09 8.75 0.58
CA ILE A 7 12.96 8.88 -0.36
C ILE A 7 11.64 9.03 0.40
N ALA A 8 11.41 8.20 1.42
CA ALA A 8 10.19 8.27 2.24
C ALA A 8 10.06 9.59 3.02
N GLN A 9 11.16 10.12 3.56
CA GLN A 9 11.16 11.38 4.32
C GLN A 9 10.88 12.61 3.44
N GLU A 10 11.30 12.57 2.17
CA GLU A 10 11.04 13.65 1.21
C GLU A 10 9.64 13.57 0.56
N ALA A 11 8.92 12.47 0.78
CA ALA A 11 7.63 12.23 0.15
C ALA A 11 6.57 13.25 0.63
N LYS A 12 5.89 13.88 -0.33
CA LYS A 12 4.73 14.73 -0.06
C LYS A 12 3.47 13.88 0.02
N MET A 13 3.21 13.32 1.20
CA MET A 13 2.02 12.49 1.43
C MET A 13 0.73 13.31 1.36
N GLN A 14 -0.30 12.74 0.75
CA GLN A 14 -1.66 13.25 0.81
C GLN A 14 -2.34 12.80 2.12
N PRO A 15 -3.19 13.61 2.74
CA PRO A 15 -4.03 13.17 3.86
C PRO A 15 -4.83 11.92 3.49
N ILE A 16 -4.93 10.95 4.39
CA ILE A 16 -5.56 9.65 4.09
C ILE A 16 -7.03 9.77 3.67
N ALA A 17 -7.74 10.79 4.16
CA ALA A 17 -9.11 11.09 3.73
C ALA A 17 -9.21 11.42 2.24
N GLN A 18 -8.20 12.08 1.65
CA GLN A 18 -8.16 12.35 0.20
C GLN A 18 -7.91 11.07 -0.60
N VAL A 19 -7.04 10.19 -0.10
CA VAL A 19 -6.79 8.88 -0.72
C VAL A 19 -8.05 8.01 -0.67
N ALA A 20 -8.71 7.94 0.48
CA ALA A 20 -9.97 7.21 0.66
C ALA A 20 -11.08 7.72 -0.27
N LYS A 21 -11.19 9.04 -0.43
CA LYS A 21 -12.14 9.67 -1.37
C LYS A 21 -11.91 9.23 -2.81
N SER A 22 -10.66 9.05 -3.24
CA SER A 22 -10.34 8.56 -4.59
C SER A 22 -10.81 7.13 -4.85
N LEU A 23 -11.03 6.36 -3.78
CA LEU A 23 -11.60 5.00 -3.80
C LEU A 23 -13.10 4.98 -3.47
N ASN A 24 -13.77 6.13 -3.41
CA ASN A 24 -15.18 6.29 -3.03
C ASN A 24 -15.51 5.79 -1.61
N ILE A 25 -14.55 5.87 -0.68
CA ILE A 25 -14.79 5.59 0.74
C ILE A 25 -15.20 6.90 1.41
N ALA A 26 -16.34 6.90 2.11
CA ALA A 26 -16.83 8.07 2.81
C ALA A 26 -15.99 8.38 4.05
N GLU A 27 -15.90 9.65 4.42
CA GLU A 27 -15.13 10.08 5.60
C GLU A 27 -15.71 9.52 6.91
N ASP A 28 -17.03 9.37 7.00
CA ASP A 28 -17.72 8.75 8.14
C ASP A 28 -17.36 7.26 8.33
N ASP A 29 -16.80 6.61 7.30
CA ASP A 29 -16.33 5.23 7.38
C ASP A 29 -14.86 5.12 7.83
N LEU A 30 -14.20 6.24 8.14
CA LEU A 30 -12.78 6.29 8.51
C LEU A 30 -12.58 6.52 10.01
N GLU A 31 -11.88 5.58 10.65
CA GLU A 31 -11.34 5.77 11.99
C GLU A 31 -9.88 6.22 11.90
N MET A 32 -9.62 7.49 12.14
CA MET A 32 -8.32 8.13 11.86
C MET A 32 -7.23 7.78 12.90
N TYR A 33 -6.04 7.42 12.42
CA TYR A 33 -4.82 7.22 13.20
C TYR A 33 -3.76 8.25 12.78
N GLY A 34 -3.96 9.49 13.22
CA GLY A 34 -3.22 10.64 12.71
C GLY A 34 -3.68 11.04 11.31
N LYS A 35 -2.83 11.75 10.56
CA LYS A 35 -3.22 12.37 9.27
C LYS A 35 -3.16 11.43 8.06
N TYR A 36 -2.39 10.35 8.16
CA TYR A 36 -1.97 9.53 7.01
C TYR A 36 -2.32 8.05 7.16
N LYS A 37 -3.09 7.67 8.20
CA LYS A 37 -3.55 6.30 8.42
C LYS A 37 -4.98 6.32 8.95
N ALA A 38 -5.77 5.34 8.55
CA ALA A 38 -7.11 5.13 9.07
C ALA A 38 -7.46 3.64 9.03
N LYS A 39 -8.37 3.20 9.90
CA LYS A 39 -9.12 1.96 9.70
C LYS A 39 -10.40 2.28 8.93
N ILE A 40 -10.90 1.30 8.19
CA ILE A 40 -12.17 1.38 7.46
C ILE A 40 -13.20 0.57 8.24
N SER A 41 -14.36 1.16 8.51
CA SER A 41 -15.45 0.49 9.22
C SER A 41 -16.02 -0.68 8.42
N LEU A 42 -16.63 -1.67 9.10
CA LEU A 42 -17.33 -2.76 8.41
C LEU A 42 -18.61 -2.29 7.71
N ASP A 43 -19.15 -1.12 8.07
CA ASP A 43 -20.30 -0.54 7.40
C ASP A 43 -19.98 -0.15 5.96
N ALA A 44 -18.74 0.27 5.68
CA ALA A 44 -18.28 0.48 4.31
C ALA A 44 -18.39 -0.79 3.46
N TRP A 45 -18.01 -1.95 4.01
CA TRP A 45 -18.16 -3.24 3.32
C TRP A 45 -19.62 -3.58 3.06
N ASN A 46 -20.51 -3.35 4.03
CA ASN A 46 -21.94 -3.60 3.86
C ASN A 46 -22.57 -2.80 2.71
N LYS A 47 -22.05 -1.61 2.40
CA LYS A 47 -22.50 -0.76 1.28
C LYS A 47 -22.10 -1.31 -0.10
N VAL A 48 -21.00 -2.06 -0.19
CA VAL A 48 -20.40 -2.47 -1.47
C VAL A 48 -20.39 -3.97 -1.72
N LYS A 49 -20.71 -4.81 -0.73
CA LYS A 49 -20.63 -6.28 -0.82
C LYS A 49 -21.49 -6.92 -1.91
N THR A 50 -22.45 -6.19 -2.48
CA THR A 50 -23.30 -6.65 -3.59
C THR A 50 -22.84 -6.14 -4.95
N ASN A 51 -21.80 -5.30 -4.99
CA ASN A 51 -21.21 -4.83 -6.24
C ASN A 51 -20.49 -5.99 -6.94
N GLU A 52 -20.29 -5.84 -8.25
CA GLU A 52 -19.42 -6.76 -8.99
C GLU A 52 -17.97 -6.62 -8.52
N ASP A 53 -17.30 -7.75 -8.31
CA ASP A 53 -15.89 -7.77 -7.93
C ASP A 53 -15.00 -7.17 -9.03
N GLY A 54 -13.99 -6.43 -8.60
CA GLY A 54 -12.92 -5.96 -9.48
C GLY A 54 -12.02 -7.09 -9.98
N LYS A 55 -11.01 -6.75 -10.79
CA LYS A 55 -9.98 -7.72 -11.19
C LYS A 55 -8.99 -7.95 -10.06
N LEU A 56 -8.77 -9.22 -9.72
CA LEU A 56 -7.74 -9.63 -8.76
C LEU A 56 -6.44 -9.97 -9.49
N ILE A 57 -5.36 -9.27 -9.15
CA ILE A 57 -4.01 -9.51 -9.68
C ILE A 57 -3.12 -10.02 -8.55
N LEU A 58 -2.65 -11.27 -8.66
CA LEU A 58 -1.73 -11.87 -7.71
C LEU A 58 -0.28 -11.68 -8.18
N VAL A 59 0.53 -11.02 -7.36
CA VAL A 59 1.99 -10.91 -7.57
C VAL A 59 2.69 -12.00 -6.78
N THR A 60 3.44 -12.86 -7.47
CA THR A 60 4.26 -13.92 -6.88
C THR A 60 5.72 -13.79 -7.33
N ALA A 61 6.60 -14.62 -6.76
CA ALA A 61 8.01 -14.69 -7.13
C ALA A 61 8.45 -16.15 -7.22
N ILE A 62 9.62 -16.36 -7.83
CA ILE A 62 10.35 -17.63 -7.76
C ILE A 62 10.80 -17.92 -6.32
N ASN A 63 11.40 -19.09 -6.09
CA ASN A 63 12.04 -19.40 -4.82
C ASN A 63 13.04 -18.29 -4.42
N PRO A 64 13.00 -17.81 -3.17
CA PRO A 64 13.83 -16.71 -2.73
C PRO A 64 15.31 -17.08 -2.75
N THR A 65 16.14 -16.12 -3.13
CA THR A 65 17.59 -16.22 -3.23
C THR A 65 18.24 -15.09 -2.43
N PRO A 66 19.54 -15.21 -2.06
CA PRO A 66 20.25 -14.12 -1.39
C PRO A 66 20.32 -12.81 -2.17
N ALA A 67 20.08 -12.83 -3.49
CA ALA A 67 20.07 -11.63 -4.32
C ALA A 67 18.81 -10.77 -4.11
N GLY A 68 17.70 -11.38 -3.66
CA GLY A 68 16.41 -10.74 -3.49
C GLY A 68 15.63 -10.55 -4.81
N GLU A 69 14.31 -10.73 -4.74
CA GLU A 69 13.45 -10.80 -5.92
C GLU A 69 12.60 -9.53 -6.14
N GLY A 70 12.52 -8.64 -5.15
CA GLY A 70 11.80 -7.37 -5.29
C GLY A 70 10.27 -7.48 -5.37
N LYS A 71 9.67 -8.59 -4.92
CA LYS A 71 8.23 -8.85 -5.03
C LYS A 71 7.33 -7.70 -4.56
N THR A 72 7.59 -7.16 -3.37
CA THR A 72 6.77 -6.07 -2.80
C THR A 72 6.95 -4.77 -3.60
N THR A 73 8.17 -4.46 -4.04
CA THR A 73 8.47 -3.33 -4.92
C THR A 73 7.68 -3.43 -6.22
N THR A 74 7.59 -4.63 -6.81
CA THR A 74 6.78 -4.88 -8.00
C THR A 74 5.29 -4.69 -7.72
N SER A 75 4.76 -5.18 -6.59
CA SER A 75 3.34 -4.98 -6.25
C SER A 75 2.96 -3.51 -6.14
N VAL A 76 3.78 -2.70 -5.47
CA VAL A 76 3.54 -1.25 -5.31
C VAL A 76 3.70 -0.53 -6.65
N GLY A 77 4.80 -0.79 -7.38
CA GLY A 77 5.05 -0.15 -8.67
C GLY A 77 4.02 -0.50 -9.74
N LEU A 78 3.45 -1.72 -9.69
CA LEU A 78 2.36 -2.13 -10.58
C LEU A 78 1.09 -1.34 -10.28
N ALA A 79 0.75 -1.15 -9.00
CA ALA A 79 -0.39 -0.32 -8.60
C ALA A 79 -0.22 1.14 -9.05
N ASP A 80 0.97 1.71 -8.85
CA ASP A 80 1.29 3.07 -9.32
C ASP A 80 1.16 3.20 -10.85
N ALA A 81 1.62 2.20 -11.60
CA ALA A 81 1.51 2.18 -13.06
C ALA A 81 0.05 2.16 -13.52
N PHE A 82 -0.78 1.30 -12.93
CA PHE A 82 -2.22 1.27 -13.23
C PHE A 82 -2.93 2.56 -12.87
N HIS A 83 -2.57 3.17 -11.73
CA HIS A 83 -3.10 4.48 -11.35
C HIS A 83 -2.74 5.56 -12.37
N LYS A 84 -1.47 5.61 -12.84
CA LYS A 84 -1.04 6.52 -13.93
C LYS A 84 -1.78 6.28 -15.24
N MET A 85 -2.26 5.07 -15.49
CA MET A 85 -3.10 4.72 -16.65
C MET A 85 -4.59 5.04 -16.43
N GLY A 86 -4.95 5.71 -15.34
CA GLY A 86 -6.34 6.08 -15.04
C GLY A 86 -7.21 4.93 -14.54
N LYS A 87 -6.61 3.85 -14.03
CA LYS A 87 -7.37 2.75 -13.41
C LYS A 87 -7.61 3.04 -11.93
N ASN A 88 -8.83 2.73 -11.46
CA ASN A 88 -9.13 2.66 -10.03
C ASN A 88 -8.54 1.36 -9.48
N ILE A 89 -7.53 1.46 -8.62
CA ILE A 89 -6.74 0.33 -8.12
C ILE A 89 -6.31 0.58 -6.68
N ALA A 90 -6.23 -0.49 -5.90
CA ALA A 90 -5.63 -0.51 -4.57
C ALA A 90 -4.66 -1.70 -4.46
N VAL A 91 -3.65 -1.57 -3.61
CA VAL A 91 -2.73 -2.66 -3.27
C VAL A 91 -3.00 -3.16 -1.86
N ALA A 92 -3.07 -4.48 -1.69
CA ALA A 92 -3.21 -5.12 -0.39
C ALA A 92 -1.88 -5.79 0.00
N LEU A 93 -1.31 -5.38 1.14
CA LEU A 93 -0.04 -5.88 1.66
C LEU A 93 -0.22 -6.39 3.10
N ARG A 94 0.78 -7.14 3.58
CA ARG A 94 0.84 -7.59 4.98
C ARG A 94 1.57 -6.55 5.82
N GLU A 95 1.10 -6.36 7.05
CA GLU A 95 1.86 -5.64 8.07
C GLU A 95 3.09 -6.49 8.48
N PRO A 96 4.31 -5.92 8.51
CA PRO A 96 5.50 -6.64 8.94
C PRO A 96 5.50 -6.87 10.45
N SER A 97 6.15 -7.95 10.90
CA SER A 97 6.40 -8.14 12.33
C SER A 97 7.37 -7.07 12.85
N LEU A 98 7.12 -6.55 14.05
CA LEU A 98 7.98 -5.58 14.71
C LEU A 98 9.33 -6.18 15.17
N GLY A 99 9.36 -7.47 15.54
CA GLY A 99 10.54 -8.12 16.11
C GLY A 99 11.82 -8.02 15.26
N PRO A 100 11.77 -8.35 13.95
CA PRO A 100 12.92 -8.23 13.04
C PRO A 100 13.56 -6.84 12.95
N CYS A 101 12.80 -5.77 13.22
CA CYS A 101 13.32 -4.40 13.19
C CYS A 101 14.43 -4.15 14.21
N PHE A 102 14.48 -4.93 15.29
CA PHE A 102 15.49 -4.81 16.35
C PHE A 102 16.73 -5.69 16.13
N GLY A 103 16.76 -6.51 15.06
CA GLY A 103 17.86 -7.43 14.77
C GLY A 103 18.53 -7.14 13.43
N LEU A 104 17.94 -7.67 12.35
CA LEU A 104 18.53 -7.68 11.00
C LEU A 104 18.10 -6.49 10.13
N LYS A 105 17.62 -5.41 10.77
CA LYS A 105 17.14 -4.14 10.21
C LYS A 105 15.73 -4.23 9.59
N GLY A 106 14.86 -3.29 9.95
CA GLY A 106 13.57 -3.08 9.30
C GLY A 106 13.76 -2.48 7.90
N GLY A 107 12.96 -2.93 6.92
CA GLY A 107 12.96 -2.44 5.54
C GLY A 107 11.67 -1.69 5.19
N ALA A 108 11.65 -1.01 4.05
CA ALA A 108 10.46 -0.37 3.51
C ALA A 108 9.39 -1.42 3.11
N ALA A 109 8.12 -1.01 3.07
CA ALA A 109 7.07 -1.78 2.40
C ALA A 109 7.20 -1.59 0.87
N GLY A 110 8.22 -2.23 0.28
CA GLY A 110 8.64 -1.98 -1.11
C GLY A 110 10.13 -1.62 -1.18
N GLY A 111 10.50 -0.71 -2.07
CA GLY A 111 11.86 -0.17 -2.17
C GLY A 111 12.02 0.87 -3.28
N GLY A 112 13.01 1.75 -3.17
CA GLY A 112 13.23 2.84 -4.12
C GLY A 112 12.05 3.79 -4.17
N TYR A 113 11.56 4.11 -5.37
CA TYR A 113 10.40 5.00 -5.56
C TYR A 113 9.04 4.28 -5.52
N ALA A 114 9.02 2.98 -5.22
CA ALA A 114 7.80 2.19 -5.07
C ALA A 114 7.70 1.68 -3.63
N GLN A 115 7.10 2.48 -2.75
CA GLN A 115 6.94 2.21 -1.32
C GLN A 115 5.50 2.54 -0.85
N VAL A 116 5.05 1.86 0.21
CA VAL A 116 3.84 2.22 0.99
C VAL A 116 4.22 2.92 2.28
#